data_AF-A0A242K3Y3-F1
#
_entry.id   AF-A0A242K3Y3-F1
#
_cell.length_a   1.000
_cell.length_b   1.000
_cell.length_c   1.000
_cell.angle_alpha   90.00
_cell.angle_beta   90.00
_cell.angle_gamma   90.00
#
_symmetry.space_group_name_H-M   'P 1'
#
loop_
_entity.id
_entity.type
_entity.pdbx_description
1 polymer ?
#
loop_
_entity_poly.entity_id
_entity_poly.type
_entity_poly.pdbx_seq_one_letter_code
_entity_poly.pdbx_strand_id
1 'polypeptide(L)'
;MKLNEIRESYGFNQRTFYNWMKDQQLIEKTDNGYIIGSNALEGMNTEDTAYFGPDGKPKTMVTVTSEIADDIVKMYVGSGLDRLYSTTKRKGGQSKAEPFLMEEIERTKIRVDILENQLGTLATQLNILANTMNT
;
A
#
# COMPACT_ATOMS: atom_id res chain seq x y z
N MET A 1 5.23 15.15 -2.73
CA MET A 1 5.52 14.47 -1.45
C MET A 1 6.57 13.39 -1.68
N LYS A 2 7.55 13.25 -0.79
CA LYS A 2 8.61 12.23 -0.89
C LYS A 2 8.09 10.86 -0.44
N LEU A 3 8.59 9.77 -1.02
CA LEU A 3 8.22 8.42 -0.56
C LEU A 3 8.50 8.19 0.94
N ASN A 4 9.59 8.79 1.47
CA ASN A 4 9.87 8.70 2.90
C ASN A 4 8.81 9.41 3.76
N GLU A 5 8.24 10.52 3.27
CA GLU A 5 7.16 11.24 3.97
C GLU A 5 5.87 10.41 4.01
N ILE A 6 5.55 9.68 2.93
CA ILE A 6 4.44 8.71 2.93
C ILE A 6 4.70 7.63 3.98
N ARG A 7 5.85 6.97 3.90
CA ARG A 7 6.24 5.90 4.84
C ARG A 7 6.13 6.38 6.29
N GLU A 8 6.63 7.58 6.59
CA GLU A 8 6.60 8.16 7.94
C GLU A 8 5.21 8.57 8.38
N SER A 9 4.38 9.11 7.48
CA SER A 9 3.00 9.54 7.76
C SER A 9 2.06 8.38 8.04
N TYR A 10 2.30 7.23 7.42
CA TYR A 10 1.51 6.01 7.61
C TYR A 10 2.19 4.95 8.49
N GLY A 11 3.45 5.18 8.89
CA GLY A 11 4.15 4.34 9.86
C GLY A 11 4.54 3.00 9.30
N PHE A 12 4.72 2.95 7.99
CA PHE A 12 5.05 1.73 7.30
C PHE A 12 6.43 1.25 7.71
N ASN A 13 6.56 -0.07 7.78
CA ASN A 13 7.85 -0.71 7.94
C ASN A 13 8.73 -0.33 6.74
N GLN A 14 9.88 0.27 7.01
CA GLN A 14 10.75 0.78 5.95
C GLN A 14 11.22 -0.33 5.00
N ARG A 15 11.63 -1.48 5.53
CA ARG A 15 12.14 -2.58 4.71
C ARG A 15 11.03 -3.16 3.85
N THR A 16 9.87 -3.44 4.44
CA THR A 16 8.72 -4.00 3.72
C THR A 16 8.24 -3.03 2.64
N PHE A 17 8.07 -1.75 2.97
CA PHE A 17 7.58 -0.72 2.04
C PHE A 17 8.49 -0.54 0.82
N TYR A 18 9.78 -0.29 1.02
CA TYR A 18 10.69 -0.08 -0.11
C TYR A 18 10.98 -1.37 -0.90
N ASN A 19 10.92 -2.55 -0.28
CA ASN A 19 11.00 -3.80 -1.02
C ASN A 19 9.78 -3.99 -1.91
N TRP A 20 8.57 -3.81 -1.36
CA TRP A 20 7.35 -3.87 -2.14
C TRP A 20 7.36 -2.90 -3.34
N MET A 21 7.76 -1.63 -3.14
CA MET A 21 7.85 -0.65 -4.23
C MET A 21 8.80 -1.13 -5.36
N LYS A 22 9.91 -1.80 -5.02
CA LYS A 22 10.84 -2.38 -6.01
C LYS A 22 10.26 -3.63 -6.67
N ASP A 23 9.62 -4.49 -5.90
CA ASP A 23 9.03 -5.74 -6.41
C ASP A 23 7.88 -5.44 -7.40
N GLN A 24 7.13 -4.36 -7.16
CA GLN A 24 6.14 -3.83 -8.09
C GLN A 24 6.74 -3.02 -9.26
N GLN A 25 8.07 -2.85 -9.29
CA GLN A 25 8.82 -2.05 -10.26
C GLN A 25 8.36 -0.58 -10.32
N LEU A 26 7.85 -0.05 -9.21
CA LEU A 26 7.48 1.37 -9.07
C LEU A 26 8.72 2.25 -8.86
N ILE A 27 9.74 1.69 -8.22
CA ILE A 27 11.05 2.33 -8.03
C ILE A 27 12.18 1.35 -8.29
N GLU A 28 13.35 1.89 -8.59
CA GLU A 28 14.60 1.15 -8.70
C GLU A 28 15.66 1.75 -7.78
N LYS A 29 16.47 0.88 -7.18
CA LYS A 29 17.59 1.29 -6.33
C LYS A 29 18.83 1.47 -7.21
N THR A 30 19.43 2.65 -7.15
CA THR A 30 20.71 2.95 -7.80
C THR A 30 21.79 3.28 -6.76
N ASP A 31 23.03 3.38 -7.21
CA ASP A 31 24.17 3.83 -6.39
C ASP A 31 23.94 5.23 -5.79
N ASN A 32 23.17 6.06 -6.50
CA ASN A 32 22.89 7.43 -6.12
C ASN A 32 21.55 7.63 -5.42
N GLY A 33 20.70 6.61 -5.27
CA GLY A 33 19.45 6.81 -4.56
C GLY A 33 18.36 5.89 -5.04
N TYR A 34 17.18 6.45 -5.20
CA TYR A 34 16.05 5.78 -5.83
C TYR A 34 15.62 6.59 -7.04
N ILE A 35 15.27 5.87 -8.11
CA ILE A 35 14.67 6.43 -9.32
C ILE A 35 13.31 5.76 -9.55
N ILE A 36 12.49 6.34 -10.41
CA ILE A 36 11.25 5.71 -10.87
C ILE A 36 11.57 4.42 -11.64
N GLY A 37 10.78 3.38 -11.43
CA GLY A 37 10.94 2.10 -12.12
C GLY A 37 10.07 1.98 -13.38
N SER A 38 10.16 0.85 -14.06
CA SER A 38 9.44 0.60 -15.32
C SER A 38 7.90 0.68 -15.21
N ASN A 39 7.35 0.42 -14.03
CA ASN A 39 5.91 0.46 -13.76
C ASN A 39 5.51 1.69 -12.95
N ALA A 40 6.32 2.74 -12.94
CA ALA A 40 6.00 3.96 -12.21
C ALA A 40 4.63 4.51 -12.61
N LEU A 41 3.86 4.92 -11.61
CA LEU A 41 2.55 5.53 -11.81
C LEU A 41 2.73 6.94 -12.38
N GLU A 42 1.77 7.37 -13.20
CA GLU A 42 1.69 8.76 -13.63
C GLU A 42 1.66 9.67 -12.39
N GLY A 43 2.52 10.69 -12.34
CA GLY A 43 2.69 11.56 -11.16
C GLY A 43 3.83 11.15 -10.21
N MET A 44 4.55 10.06 -10.48
CA MET A 44 5.84 9.75 -9.86
C MET A 44 6.99 10.43 -10.62
N ASN A 45 7.94 11.03 -9.89
CA ASN A 45 9.10 11.70 -10.47
C ASN A 45 10.39 11.33 -9.75
N THR A 46 11.51 11.31 -10.49
CA THR A 46 12.85 11.27 -9.91
C THR A 46 13.34 12.69 -9.75
N GLU A 47 13.79 13.05 -8.55
CA GLU A 47 14.35 14.36 -8.24
C GLU A 47 15.78 14.22 -7.68
N ASP A 48 16.64 15.15 -8.09
CA ASP A 48 17.95 15.32 -7.52
C ASP A 48 17.84 16.01 -6.16
N THR A 49 18.62 15.52 -5.19
CA THR A 49 18.73 16.13 -3.87
C THR A 49 19.89 17.13 -3.83
N ALA A 50 19.86 18.04 -2.87
CA ALA A 50 21.00 18.94 -2.59
C ALA A 50 22.25 18.22 -2.03
N TYR A 51 22.16 16.91 -1.73
CA TYR A 51 23.27 16.12 -1.22
C TYR A 51 23.96 15.39 -2.36
N PHE A 52 25.29 15.45 -2.37
CA PHE A 52 26.11 14.77 -3.37
C PHE A 52 26.71 13.48 -2.82
N GLY A 53 26.79 12.46 -3.68
CA GLY A 53 27.48 11.21 -3.40
C GLY A 53 29.00 11.33 -3.46
N PRO A 54 29.73 10.26 -3.08
CA PRO A 54 31.19 10.22 -3.14
C PRO A 54 31.76 10.39 -4.56
N ASP A 55 30.94 10.09 -5.58
CA ASP A 55 31.23 10.25 -7.00
C ASP A 55 31.01 11.69 -7.51
N GLY A 56 30.63 12.62 -6.63
CA GLY A 56 30.31 14.00 -6.98
C GLY A 56 29.00 14.16 -7.73
N LYS A 57 28.16 13.12 -7.85
CA LYS A 57 26.83 13.21 -8.45
C LYS A 57 25.77 13.49 -7.38
N PRO A 58 24.70 14.23 -7.71
CA PRO A 58 23.60 14.40 -6.77
C PRO A 58 23.00 13.04 -6.42
N LYS A 59 22.64 12.87 -5.15
CA LYS A 59 21.79 11.76 -4.74
C LYS A 59 20.40 11.98 -5.33
N THR A 60 19.69 10.89 -5.60
CA THR A 60 18.34 10.89 -6.19
C THR A 60 17.30 10.40 -5.19
N MET A 61 16.09 10.93 -5.31
CA MET A 61 14.93 10.46 -4.57
C MET A 61 13.70 10.42 -5.49
N VAL A 62 12.70 9.64 -5.08
CA VAL A 62 11.40 9.62 -5.77
C VAL A 62 10.39 10.46 -5.00
N THR A 63 9.71 11.34 -5.72
CA THR A 63 8.59 12.15 -5.26
C THR A 63 7.33 11.77 -6.02
N VAL A 64 6.19 12.03 -5.40
CA VAL A 64 4.87 11.77 -5.97
C VAL A 64 3.93 12.95 -5.74
N THR A 65 2.94 13.13 -6.60
CA THR A 65 1.84 14.08 -6.34
C THR A 65 0.99 13.63 -5.15
N SER A 66 0.17 14.54 -4.62
CA SER A 66 -0.75 14.22 -3.53
C SER A 66 -1.79 13.19 -3.93
N GLU A 67 -2.29 13.21 -5.17
CA GLU A 67 -3.31 12.25 -5.61
C GLU A 67 -2.74 10.82 -5.60
N ILE A 68 -1.53 10.64 -6.13
CA ILE A 68 -0.91 9.33 -6.31
C ILE A 68 -0.42 8.73 -4.99
N ALA A 69 -0.14 9.59 -4.00
CA ALA A 69 0.26 9.12 -2.68
C ALA A 69 -0.81 8.23 -2.02
N ASP A 70 -2.09 8.58 -2.17
CA ASP A 70 -3.20 7.82 -1.60
C ASP A 70 -3.36 6.46 -2.32
N ASP A 71 -3.12 6.42 -3.64
CA ASP A 71 -3.18 5.18 -4.40
C ASP A 71 -2.02 4.23 -4.05
N ILE A 72 -0.80 4.75 -3.86
CA ILE A 72 0.34 3.97 -3.36
C ILE A 72 0.02 3.38 -1.98
N VAL A 73 -0.60 4.16 -1.08
CA VAL A 73 -1.01 3.70 0.25
C VAL A 73 -2.03 2.57 0.15
N LYS A 74 -3.08 2.72 -0.69
CA LYS A 74 -4.10 1.68 -0.90
C LYS A 74 -3.49 0.41 -1.48
N MET A 75 -2.66 0.52 -2.51
CA MET A 75 -2.00 -0.62 -3.13
C MET A 75 -1.07 -1.34 -2.14
N TYR A 76 -0.32 -0.59 -1.33
CA TYR A 76 0.59 -1.18 -0.34
C TYR A 76 -0.18 -1.91 0.77
N VAL A 77 -1.24 -1.31 1.32
CA VAL A 77 -2.05 -1.94 2.37
C VAL A 77 -2.82 -3.15 1.83
N GLY A 78 -3.30 -3.08 0.58
CA GLY A 78 -3.94 -4.18 -0.12
C GLY A 78 -2.99 -5.28 -0.63
N SER A 79 -1.67 -5.13 -0.44
CA SER A 79 -0.67 -6.08 -0.98
C SER A 79 -0.67 -7.47 -0.32
N GLY A 80 -1.28 -7.59 0.88
CA GLY A 80 -1.28 -8.82 1.65
C GLY A 80 0.05 -9.18 2.30
N LEU A 81 1.05 -8.28 2.30
CA LEU A 81 2.34 -8.52 2.92
C LEU A 81 2.28 -8.53 4.44
N ASP A 82 3.07 -9.39 5.06
CA ASP A 82 3.29 -9.35 6.50
C ASP A 82 4.10 -8.11 6.90
N ARG A 83 3.88 -7.62 8.13
CA ARG A 83 4.65 -6.52 8.74
C ARG A 83 4.60 -5.22 7.93
N LEU A 84 3.40 -4.83 7.48
CA LEU A 84 3.17 -3.56 6.76
C LEU A 84 3.60 -2.33 7.59
N TYR A 85 3.43 -2.39 8.91
CA TYR A 85 3.67 -1.30 9.84
C TYR A 85 4.91 -1.54 10.71
N SER A 86 5.57 -0.44 11.09
CA SER A 86 6.67 -0.47 12.05
C SER A 86 6.15 -0.74 13.47
N THR A 87 6.90 -1.52 14.25
CA THR A 87 6.59 -1.78 15.68
C THR A 87 7.09 -0.68 16.61
N THR A 88 7.92 0.24 16.11
CA THR A 88 8.45 1.35 16.92
C THR A 88 7.40 2.44 17.08
N LYS A 89 7.08 2.81 18.33
CA LYS A 89 6.19 3.93 18.64
C LYS A 89 6.69 5.21 17.97
N ARG A 90 5.82 5.86 17.18
CA ARG A 90 6.13 7.15 16.55
C ARG A 90 6.22 8.22 17.62
N LYS A 91 7.30 9.01 17.61
CA LYS A 91 7.40 10.22 18.43
C LYS A 91 6.61 11.32 17.72
N GLY A 92 5.49 11.74 18.32
CA GLY A 92 4.83 13.04 18.08
C GLY A 92 4.39 13.33 16.64
N GLY A 93 3.14 13.01 16.31
CA GLY A 93 2.47 13.48 15.10
C GLY A 93 1.11 12.79 14.94
N GLN A 94 0.08 13.51 14.48
CA GLN A 94 -1.20 12.91 14.10
C GLN A 94 -0.93 11.90 12.96
N SER A 95 -0.98 10.62 13.28
CA SER A 95 -0.76 9.54 12.34
C SER A 95 -1.91 9.50 11.33
N LYS A 96 -1.62 9.65 10.03
CA LYS A 96 -2.62 9.41 8.97
C LYS A 96 -3.04 7.93 8.90
N ALA A 97 -2.30 7.03 9.56
CA ALA A 97 -2.61 5.61 9.55
C ALA A 97 -3.86 5.26 10.34
N GLU A 98 -4.15 5.91 11.47
CA GLU A 98 -5.33 5.56 12.28
C GLU A 98 -6.66 5.84 11.55
N PRO A 99 -6.92 7.05 11.02
CA PRO A 99 -8.14 7.30 10.27
C PRO A 99 -8.22 6.44 9.00
N PHE A 100 -7.11 6.23 8.29
CA PHE A 100 -7.07 5.37 7.10
C PHE A 100 -7.38 3.90 7.44
N LEU A 101 -6.77 3.35 8.50
CA LEU A 101 -7.02 1.98 8.95
C LEU A 101 -8.45 1.79 9.40
N MET A 102 -9.03 2.77 10.10
CA MET A 102 -10.42 2.71 10.53
C MET A 102 -11.38 2.65 9.34
N GLU A 103 -11.11 3.46 8.31
CA GLU A 103 -11.88 3.45 7.06
C GLU A 103 -11.78 2.11 6.32
N GLU A 104 -10.57 1.51 6.25
CA GLU A 104 -10.35 0.22 5.60
C GLU A 104 -10.98 -0.94 6.37
N ILE A 105 -10.92 -0.92 7.71
CA ILE A 105 -11.61 -1.88 8.57
C ILE A 105 -13.12 -1.82 8.31
N GLU A 106 -13.69 -0.62 8.22
CA GLU A 106 -15.13 -0.46 8.01
C GLU A 106 -15.57 -0.95 6.62
N ARG A 107 -14.79 -0.63 5.57
CA ARG A 107 -15.01 -1.22 4.24
C ARG A 107 -14.92 -2.73 4.24
N THR A 108 -13.96 -3.28 4.97
CA THR A 108 -13.73 -4.73 5.03
C THR A 108 -14.90 -5.43 5.71
N LYS A 109 -15.42 -4.88 6.82
CA LYS A 109 -16.62 -5.42 7.49
C LYS A 109 -17.81 -5.47 6.54
N ILE A 110 -18.09 -4.37 5.82
CA ILE A 110 -19.19 -4.32 4.84
C ILE A 110 -19.03 -5.42 3.77
N ARG A 111 -17.80 -5.64 3.26
CA ARG A 111 -17.54 -6.69 2.28
C ARG A 111 -17.76 -8.09 2.87
N VAL A 112 -17.35 -8.32 4.12
CA VAL A 112 -17.59 -9.60 4.82
C VAL A 112 -19.09 -9.85 4.96
N ASP A 113 -19.87 -8.86 5.40
CA ASP A 113 -21.32 -8.99 5.54
C ASP A 113 -22.00 -9.35 4.21
N ILE A 114 -21.55 -8.74 3.10
CA ILE A 114 -22.06 -9.07 1.75
C ILE A 114 -21.73 -10.52 1.39
N LEU A 115 -20.48 -10.95 1.61
CA LEU A 115 -20.04 -12.31 1.28
C LEU A 115 -20.77 -13.36 2.14
N GLU A 116 -20.99 -13.09 3.42
CA GLU A 116 -21.75 -13.98 4.32
C GLU A 116 -23.20 -14.12 3.84
N ASN A 117 -23.85 -13.02 3.46
CA ASN A 117 -25.20 -13.05 2.89
C ASN A 117 -25.27 -13.84 1.57
N GLN A 118 -24.27 -13.67 0.69
CA GLN A 118 -24.17 -14.42 -0.57
C GLN A 118 -23.98 -15.92 -0.32
N LEU A 119 -23.14 -16.31 0.64
CA LEU A 119 -22.93 -17.70 1.04
C LEU A 119 -24.21 -18.32 1.62
N GLY A 120 -24.93 -17.60 2.47
CA GLY A 120 -26.21 -18.08 3.02
C GLY A 120 -27.27 -18.29 1.93
N THR A 121 -27.33 -17.38 0.95
CA THR A 121 -28.23 -17.51 -0.21
C THR A 121 -27.88 -18.73 -1.04
N LEU A 122 -26.59 -18.94 -1.34
CA LEU A 122 -26.12 -20.09 -2.11
C LEU A 122 -26.39 -21.42 -1.38
N ALA A 123 -26.13 -21.48 -0.06
CA ALA A 123 -26.42 -22.66 0.75
C ALA A 123 -27.91 -23.01 0.73
N THR A 124 -28.78 -22.01 0.78
CA THR A 124 -30.23 -22.20 0.67
C THR A 124 -30.63 -22.74 -0.70
N GLN A 125 -30.07 -22.17 -1.77
CA GLN A 125 -30.33 -22.64 -3.14
C GLN A 125 -29.87 -24.09 -3.34
N LEU A 126 -28.69 -24.45 -2.84
CA LEU A 126 -28.18 -25.82 -2.91
C LEU A 126 -29.07 -26.82 -2.17
N ASN A 127 -29.57 -26.47 -0.98
CA ASN A 127 -30.50 -27.30 -0.23
C ASN A 127 -31.82 -27.51 -0.99
N ILE A 128 -32.36 -26.48 -1.61
CA ILE A 128 -33.58 -26.60 -2.43
C ILE A 128 -33.32 -27.56 -3.59
N LEU A 129 -32.20 -27.39 -4.31
CA LEU A 129 -31.82 -28.24 -5.45
C LEU A 129 -31.60 -29.70 -5.04
N ALA A 130 -30.94 -29.94 -3.91
CA ALA A 130 -30.73 -31.27 -3.37
C ALA A 130 -32.06 -31.95 -2.99
N ASN A 131 -33.01 -31.21 -2.44
CA ASN A 131 -34.31 -31.75 -2.04
C ASN A 131 -35.22 -32.01 -3.24
N THR A 132 -35.19 -31.17 -4.29
CA THR A 132 -35.99 -31.38 -5.50
C THR A 132 -35.46 -32.51 -6.39
N MET A 133 -34.17 -32.86 -6.30
CA MET A 133 -33.59 -34.01 -7.03
C MET A 133 -33.88 -35.37 -6.35
N ASN A 134 -34.31 -35.39 -5.09
CA ASN A 134 -34.60 -36.61 -4.32
C ASN A 134 -36.10 -36.96 -4.26
N THR A 135 -36.96 -36.18 -4.93
CA THR A 135 -38.41 -36.40 -5.11
C THR A 135 -38.72 -36.71 -6.55
#